data_AF-A0A965AH95-F1
#
_entry.id   AF-A0A965AH95-F1
#
_cell.length_a   1.000
_cell.length_b   1.000
_cell.length_c   1.000
_cell.angle_alpha   90.00
_cell.angle_beta   90.00
_cell.angle_gamma   90.00
#
_symmetry.space_group_name_H-M   'P 1'
#
loop_
_entity.id
_entity.type
_entity.pdbx_description
1 polymer ?
#
loop_
_entity_poly.entity_id
_entity_poly.type
_entity_poly.pdbx_seq_one_letter_code
_entity_poly.pdbx_strand_id
1 'polypeptide(L)' 'AGRIVRNSKGEEVFNFGKHKGKAVSQVLKEEPSYYDWMMNGDFALDTKRKLTEIKLRNFNK' A
#
# COMPACT_ATOMS: atom_id res chain seq x y z
N ALA A 1 -8.39 12.37 -4.45
CA ALA A 1 -8.45 11.31 -3.41
C ALA A 1 -7.22 10.42 -3.57
N GLY A 2 -6.46 10.22 -2.49
CA GLY A 2 -5.26 9.37 -2.52
C GLY A 2 -5.62 7.89 -2.60
N ARG A 3 -4.74 7.08 -3.21
CA ARG A 3 -4.89 5.62 -3.30
C ARG A 3 -4.58 4.90 -1.99
N ILE A 4 -3.77 5.54 -1.14
CA ILE A 4 -3.45 5.12 0.22
C ILE A 4 -3.94 6.23 1.16
N VAL A 5 -4.74 5.87 2.15
CA VAL A 5 -5.32 6.79 3.15
C VAL A 5 -5.13 6.21 4.54
N ARG A 6 -5.29 7.01 5.59
CA ARG A 6 -5.32 6.49 6.97
C ARG A 6 -6.74 6.17 7.40
N ASN A 7 -6.94 5.00 8.00
CA ASN A 7 -8.20 4.63 8.62
C ASN A 7 -8.35 5.27 10.02
N SER A 8 -9.48 5.01 10.70
CA SER A 8 -9.75 5.50 12.06
C SER A 8 -8.79 4.97 13.13
N LYS A 9 -8.05 3.90 12.85
CA LYS A 9 -7.00 3.33 13.70
C LYS A 9 -5.62 3.92 13.43
N GLY A 10 -5.51 4.84 12.47
CA GLY A 10 -4.25 5.46 12.06
C GLY A 10 -3.42 4.62 11.09
N GLU A 11 -3.94 3.49 10.61
CA GLU A 11 -3.24 2.58 9.70
C GLU A 11 -3.40 3.02 8.24
N GLU A 12 -2.32 2.94 7.45
CA GLU A 12 -2.38 3.13 6.01
C GLU A 12 -3.16 1.98 5.35
N VAL A 13 -4.31 2.32 4.76
CA VAL A 13 -5.19 1.40 4.03
C VAL A 13 -5.33 1.81 2.56
N PHE A 14 -5.60 0.82 1.71
CA PHE A 14 -5.98 1.11 0.33
C PHE A 14 -7.38 1.71 0.25
N ASN A 15 -7.57 2.71 -0.61
CA ASN A 15 -8.88 3.32 -0.85
C ASN A 15 -9.49 2.92 -2.21
N PHE A 16 -8.96 1.88 -2.85
CA PHE A 16 -9.35 1.46 -4.20
C PHE A 16 -9.19 -0.05 -4.41
N GLY A 17 -9.75 -0.55 -5.51
CA GLY A 17 -9.58 -1.93 -5.98
C GLY A 17 -10.11 -3.00 -5.03
N LYS A 18 -9.70 -4.25 -5.27
CA LYS A 18 -10.10 -5.43 -4.48
C LYS A 18 -9.67 -5.40 -3.01
N HIS A 19 -8.71 -4.54 -2.66
CA HIS A 19 -8.17 -4.41 -1.31
C HIS A 19 -8.60 -3.13 -0.59
N LYS A 20 -9.63 -2.44 -1.10
CA LYS A 20 -10.18 -1.24 -0.44
C LYS A 20 -10.51 -1.53 1.03
N GLY A 21 -10.02 -0.68 1.93
CA GLY A 21 -10.17 -0.79 3.37
C GLY A 21 -9.16 -1.71 4.07
N LYS A 22 -8.38 -2.51 3.33
CA LYS A 22 -7.33 -3.36 3.91
C LYS A 22 -6.05 -2.57 4.16
N ALA A 23 -5.34 -2.94 5.24
CA ALA A 23 -4.04 -2.37 5.57
C ALA A 23 -3.02 -2.67 4.47
N VAL A 24 -2.30 -1.65 4.02
CA VAL A 24 -1.27 -1.77 2.98
C VAL A 24 -0.18 -2.74 3.44
N SER A 25 0.25 -2.63 4.70
CA SER A 25 1.22 -3.54 5.32
C SER A 25 0.82 -5.02 5.22
N GLN A 26 -0.45 -5.32 5.52
CA GLN A 26 -0.99 -6.67 5.49
C GLN A 26 -1.01 -7.22 4.05
N VAL A 27 -1.54 -6.46 3.10
CA VAL A 27 -1.60 -6.88 1.69
C VAL A 27 -0.20 -7.10 1.12
N LEU A 28 0.76 -6.23 1.44
CA LEU A 28 2.15 -6.42 0.98
C LEU A 28 2.82 -7.67 1.56
N LYS A 29 2.38 -8.14 2.73
CA LYS A 29 2.87 -9.36 3.38
C LYS A 29 2.17 -10.61 2.81
N GLU A 30 0.86 -10.56 2.63
CA GLU A 30 0.04 -11.69 2.14
C GLU A 30 0.16 -11.88 0.62
N GLU A 31 0.24 -10.79 -0.13
CA GLU A 31 0.32 -10.79 -1.60
C GLU A 31 1.52 -9.93 -2.08
N PRO A 32 2.77 -10.44 -1.98
CA PRO A 32 3.95 -9.71 -2.45
C PRO A 32 3.86 -9.30 -3.92
N SER A 33 3.20 -10.09 -4.77
CA SER A 33 2.96 -9.78 -6.18
C SER A 33 2.11 -8.52 -6.40
N TYR A 34 1.30 -8.12 -5.40
CA TYR A 34 0.53 -6.88 -5.45
C TYR A 34 1.44 -5.66 -5.43
N TYR A 35 2.59 -5.76 -4.74
CA TYR A 35 3.63 -4.73 -4.79
C TYR A 35 4.13 -4.53 -6.22
N ASP A 36 4.51 -5.62 -6.88
CA ASP A 36 5.08 -5.57 -8.23
C ASP A 36 4.06 -5.08 -9.25
N TRP A 37 2.80 -5.49 -9.11
CA TRP A 37 1.71 -4.97 -9.94
C TRP A 37 1.56 -3.45 -9.80
N MET A 38 1.60 -2.91 -8.57
CA MET A 38 1.51 -1.46 -8.39
C MET A 38 2.76 -0.70 -8.83
N MET A 39 3.94 -1.30 -8.66
CA MET A 39 5.21 -0.67 -9.08
C MET A 39 5.33 -0.59 -10.60
N ASN A 40 4.87 -1.63 -11.31
CA ASN A 40 4.87 -1.68 -12.77
C ASN A 40 3.65 -1.01 -13.40
N GLY A 41 2.55 -0.88 -12.65
CA GLY A 41 1.33 -0.23 -13.13
C GLY A 41 1.44 1.29 -13.28
N ASP A 42 0.45 1.87 -13.95
CA ASP A 42 0.32 3.33 -14.12
C ASP A 42 -0.25 3.98 -12.86
N PHE A 43 0.61 4.12 -11.87
CA PHE A 43 0.34 4.76 -10.59
C PHE A 43 1.22 5.99 -10.42
N ALA A 44 0.63 7.04 -9.84
CA ALA A 44 1.35 8.26 -9.54
C ALA A 44 2.56 7.98 -8.62
N LEU A 45 3.65 8.72 -8.85
CA LEU A 45 4.94 8.45 -8.19
C LEU A 45 4.86 8.57 -6.66
N ASP A 46 4.00 9.45 -6.14
CA ASP A 46 3.70 9.58 -4.71
C ASP A 46 3.16 8.27 -4.13
N THR A 47 2.25 7.59 -4.85
CA THR A 47 1.64 6.33 -4.41
C THR A 47 2.69 5.23 -4.40
N LYS A 48 3.54 5.15 -5.43
CA LYS A 48 4.64 4.18 -5.49
C LYS A 48 5.65 4.41 -4.36
N ARG A 49 6.08 5.65 -4.13
CA ARG A 49 6.97 6.03 -3.02
C ARG A 49 6.38 5.65 -1.67
N LYS A 50 5.12 5.99 -1.42
CA LYS A 50 4.41 5.68 -0.18
C LYS A 50 4.32 4.17 0.06
N LEU A 51 4.08 3.40 -1.00
CA LEU A 51 4.05 1.94 -0.94
C LEU A 51 5.40 1.36 -0.50
N THR A 52 6.49 1.81 -1.12
CA THR A 52 7.85 1.38 -0.78
C THR A 52 8.22 1.77 0.65
N GLU A 53 7.87 2.98 1.10
CA GLU A 53 8.07 3.39 2.50
C GLU A 53 7.40 2.44 3.49
N ILE A 54 6.14 2.06 3.24
CA ILE A 54 5.40 1.14 4.10
C ILE A 54 6.05 -0.25 4.10
N LYS A 55 6.51 -0.73 2.94
CA LYS A 55 7.22 -2.01 2.82
C LYS A 55 8.50 -2.03 3.66
N LEU A 56 9.33 -1.00 3.55
CA LEU A 56 10.60 -0.89 4.28
C LEU A 56 10.41 -0.75 5.79
N ARG A 57 9.38 -0.01 6.24
CA ARG A 57 9.05 0.12 7.67
C ARG A 57 8.70 -1.22 8.32
N ASN A 58 8.05 -2.13 7.58
CA ASN A 58 7.72 -3.46 8.08
C ASN A 58 8.89 -4.45 7.98
N PHE A 59 9.90 -4.17 7.15
CA PHE A 59 11.09 -5.01 7.04
C PHE A 59 12.08 -4.76 8.19
N ASN A 60 12.18 -3.52 8.66
CA ASN A 60 13.05 -3.13 9.79
C ASN A 60 12.38 -3.27 11.17
N LYS A 61 11.31 -4.06 11.28
CA LYS A 61 10.55 -4.32 12.50
C LYS A 61 10.64 -5.80 12.85
#